data_AF-W3WVQ4-F1
#
_entry.id   AF-W3WVQ4-F1
#
_cell.length_a   1.000
_cell.length_b   1.000
_cell.length_c   1.000
_cell.angle_alpha   90.00
_cell.angle_beta   90.00
_cell.angle_gamma   90.00
#
_symmetry.space_group_name_H-M   'P 1'
#
loop_
_entity.id
_entity.type
_entity.pdbx_description
1 polymer ?
#
loop_
_entity_poly.entity_id
_entity_poly.type
_entity_poly.pdbx_seq_one_letter_code
_entity_poly.pdbx_strand_id
1 'polypeptide(L)'
;MAQDRPVKNASGRYDNVDFSKAAGFRYPPIKCSYNRRDVLLFANAIGAQKDELHFLYELHPKFAAFPTFPINLAFKQTDQDVFDFIARTVSADVPGVPPFDAQRSVDGERGIKILRPLPVSSEGLDLEIRNQVVGAYDKGGAMILETEGELVDVKTGLVYVKLTSTAFGIGQGGYGGPRGPSKPNAQIPNRSPDTIHNFKTTPETALLYRLCGDYNPMHADDEFGQRAGFKGSILQGLGTWNIAAHGLLKELGSSDPTRLMAYSARFKSVVYPGDELETRMWVVGTDNGCDDILFETIVKGDGRVALSNGQAKLKQSGSKL
;
A
#
# COMPACT_ATOMS: atom_id res chain seq x y z
N MET A 1 23.64 -0.99 -25.86
CA MET A 1 22.60 -0.60 -24.87
C MET A 1 23.21 -0.46 -23.47
N ALA A 2 24.19 0.43 -23.31
CA ALA A 2 24.93 0.63 -22.04
C ALA A 2 25.03 2.13 -21.65
N GLN A 3 24.29 3.02 -22.31
CA GLN A 3 24.53 4.47 -22.25
C GLN A 3 23.73 5.23 -21.19
N ASP A 4 22.76 4.58 -20.51
CA ASP A 4 21.85 5.27 -19.58
C ASP A 4 21.98 4.82 -18.13
N ARG A 5 22.98 3.99 -17.81
CA ARG A 5 23.24 3.55 -16.44
C ARG A 5 24.22 4.50 -15.76
N PRO A 6 23.87 5.09 -14.60
CA PRO A 6 24.84 5.83 -13.83
C PRO A 6 25.98 4.93 -13.36
N VAL A 7 27.22 5.44 -13.39
CA VAL A 7 28.43 4.67 -13.07
C VAL A 7 29.05 5.22 -11.80
N LYS A 8 29.49 4.33 -10.89
CA LYS A 8 30.18 4.77 -9.68
C LYS A 8 31.55 5.39 -10.03
N ASN A 9 31.82 6.56 -9.47
CA ASN A 9 33.10 7.23 -9.54
C ASN A 9 33.98 6.89 -8.32
N ALA A 10 35.20 7.43 -8.28
CA ALA A 10 36.17 7.17 -7.21
C ALA A 10 35.69 7.60 -5.80
N SER A 11 34.73 8.53 -5.71
CA SER A 11 34.12 8.92 -4.43
C SER A 11 32.98 8.01 -3.98
N GLY A 12 32.62 7.01 -4.80
CA GLY A 12 31.48 6.12 -4.56
C GLY A 12 30.12 6.71 -4.94
N ARG A 13 30.08 7.97 -5.42
CA ARG A 13 28.90 8.61 -6.02
C ARG A 13 28.70 8.15 -7.46
N TYR A 14 27.51 8.36 -8.00
CA TYR A 14 27.20 8.02 -9.39
C TYR A 14 27.35 9.23 -10.32
N ASP A 15 28.11 9.06 -11.40
CA ASP A 15 28.20 9.99 -12.52
C ASP A 15 27.12 9.68 -13.58
N ASN A 16 26.85 10.65 -14.45
CA ASN A 16 25.87 10.54 -15.55
C ASN A 16 24.42 10.25 -15.08
N VAL A 17 24.06 10.76 -13.89
CA VAL A 17 22.69 10.69 -13.37
C VAL A 17 21.80 11.67 -14.15
N ASP A 18 20.73 11.16 -14.72
CA ASP A 18 19.71 11.91 -15.46
C ASP A 18 18.32 11.34 -15.14
N PHE A 19 17.65 11.98 -14.18
CA PHE A 19 16.33 11.59 -13.70
C PHE A 19 15.25 11.61 -14.79
N SER A 20 15.44 12.35 -15.88
CA SER A 20 14.45 12.43 -16.95
C SER A 20 14.25 11.10 -17.68
N LYS A 21 15.26 10.20 -17.63
CA LYS A 21 15.22 8.88 -18.26
C LYS A 21 14.41 7.86 -17.46
N ALA A 22 14.13 8.13 -16.18
CA ALA A 22 13.41 7.19 -15.32
C ALA A 22 11.91 7.12 -15.64
N ALA A 23 11.30 8.27 -15.95
CA ALA A 23 9.88 8.35 -16.25
C ALA A 23 9.57 7.52 -17.50
N GLY A 24 8.56 6.66 -17.40
CA GLY A 24 8.17 5.76 -18.46
C GLY A 24 8.83 4.38 -18.40
N PHE A 25 9.83 4.17 -17.54
CA PHE A 25 10.43 2.83 -17.35
C PHE A 25 9.40 1.82 -16.82
N ARG A 26 9.31 0.66 -17.47
CA ARG A 26 8.39 -0.43 -17.08
C ARG A 26 9.17 -1.56 -16.42
N TYR A 27 8.73 -1.94 -15.24
CA TYR A 27 9.26 -3.11 -14.56
C TYR A 27 8.79 -4.40 -15.26
N PRO A 28 9.53 -5.51 -15.12
CA PRO A 28 9.01 -6.83 -15.48
C PRO A 28 7.64 -7.06 -14.82
N PRO A 29 6.64 -7.61 -15.55
CA PRO A 29 5.35 -7.94 -14.96
C PRO A 29 5.50 -8.93 -13.80
N ILE A 30 4.69 -8.74 -12.75
CA ILE A 30 4.64 -9.64 -11.61
C ILE A 30 3.42 -10.55 -11.78
N LYS A 31 3.65 -11.85 -11.99
CA LYS A 31 2.56 -12.84 -12.02
C LYS A 31 1.92 -12.97 -10.64
N CYS A 32 0.59 -13.05 -10.62
CA CYS A 32 -0.19 -13.09 -9.40
C CYS A 32 -1.17 -14.26 -9.42
N SER A 33 -1.32 -14.96 -8.29
CA SER A 33 -2.40 -15.91 -8.09
C SER A 33 -2.82 -15.99 -6.62
N TYR A 34 -4.10 -16.27 -6.41
CA TYR A 34 -4.67 -16.40 -5.08
C TYR A 34 -5.91 -17.29 -5.11
N ASN A 35 -6.19 -17.90 -3.97
CA ASN A 35 -7.34 -18.75 -3.76
C ASN A 35 -8.32 -18.12 -2.74
N ARG A 36 -9.43 -18.81 -2.45
CA ARG A 36 -10.44 -18.33 -1.49
C ARG A 36 -9.88 -18.22 -0.07
N ARG A 37 -8.94 -19.08 0.32
CA ARG A 37 -8.28 -19.02 1.64
C ARG A 37 -7.46 -17.75 1.79
N ASP A 38 -6.81 -17.29 0.72
CA ASP A 38 -6.02 -16.05 0.75
C ASP A 38 -6.91 -14.82 1.00
N VAL A 39 -8.09 -14.75 0.37
CA VAL A 39 -9.02 -13.62 0.59
C VAL A 39 -9.64 -13.64 1.99
N LEU A 40 -9.94 -14.84 2.52
CA LEU A 40 -10.41 -15.03 3.90
C LEU A 40 -9.35 -14.61 4.92
N LEU A 41 -8.11 -15.08 4.72
CA LEU A 41 -6.97 -14.77 5.57
C LEU A 41 -6.71 -13.26 5.62
N PHE A 42 -6.73 -12.60 4.46
CA PHE A 42 -6.55 -11.16 4.38
C PHE A 42 -7.65 -10.40 5.13
N ALA A 43 -8.93 -10.74 4.90
CA ALA A 43 -10.03 -10.10 5.59
C ALA A 43 -9.92 -10.26 7.12
N ASN A 44 -9.55 -11.45 7.59
CA ASN A 44 -9.33 -11.70 9.01
C ASN A 44 -8.15 -10.88 9.57
N ALA A 45 -7.03 -10.85 8.84
CA ALA A 45 -5.81 -10.17 9.26
C ALA A 45 -5.97 -8.65 9.40
N ILE A 46 -6.91 -8.04 8.67
CA ILE A 46 -7.15 -6.59 8.70
C ILE A 46 -8.27 -6.18 9.67
N GLY A 47 -8.87 -7.15 10.37
CA GLY A 47 -9.83 -6.87 11.44
C GLY A 47 -11.29 -7.12 11.13
N ALA A 48 -11.64 -7.77 10.01
CA ALA A 48 -13.03 -8.16 9.77
C ALA A 48 -13.55 -9.05 10.90
N GLN A 49 -14.78 -8.80 11.34
CA GLN A 49 -15.38 -9.42 12.51
C GLN A 49 -16.53 -10.37 12.17
N LYS A 50 -17.08 -11.05 13.19
CA LYS A 50 -18.12 -12.06 13.06
C LYS A 50 -19.40 -11.56 12.36
N ASP A 51 -19.69 -10.27 12.43
CA ASP A 51 -20.81 -9.61 11.75
C ASP A 51 -20.57 -9.38 10.25
N GLU A 52 -19.35 -9.64 9.76
CA GLU A 52 -18.92 -9.45 8.37
C GLU A 52 -18.62 -10.79 7.68
N LEU A 53 -19.48 -11.80 7.88
CA LEU A 53 -19.29 -13.14 7.31
C LEU A 53 -19.18 -13.16 5.78
N HIS A 54 -19.66 -12.14 5.08
CA HIS A 54 -19.44 -12.00 3.64
C HIS A 54 -17.96 -11.82 3.26
N PHE A 55 -17.08 -11.49 4.21
CA PHE A 55 -15.63 -11.50 4.01
C PHE A 55 -14.93 -12.73 4.64
N LEU A 56 -15.59 -13.43 5.57
CA LEU A 56 -14.98 -14.46 6.42
C LEU A 56 -15.53 -15.88 6.24
N TYR A 57 -16.54 -16.05 5.39
CA TYR A 57 -17.16 -17.34 5.16
C TYR A 57 -17.48 -17.53 3.68
N GLU A 58 -16.78 -18.48 3.05
CA GLU A 58 -16.81 -18.75 1.62
C GLU A 58 -18.17 -19.25 1.09
N LEU A 59 -19.04 -19.75 1.98
CA LEU A 59 -20.41 -20.16 1.65
C LEU A 59 -21.45 -19.07 1.94
N HIS A 60 -21.04 -17.89 2.42
CA HIS A 60 -21.96 -16.77 2.57
C HIS A 60 -22.53 -16.37 1.19
N PRO A 61 -23.84 -16.12 1.05
CA PRO A 61 -24.46 -15.83 -0.26
C PRO A 61 -23.93 -14.55 -0.93
N LYS A 62 -23.26 -13.68 -0.17
CA LYS A 62 -22.59 -12.46 -0.63
C LYS A 62 -21.08 -12.52 -0.47
N PHE A 63 -20.47 -13.71 -0.42
CA PHE A 63 -19.03 -13.86 -0.23
C PHE A 63 -18.24 -13.02 -1.24
N ALA A 64 -17.31 -12.22 -0.75
CA ALA A 64 -16.57 -11.26 -1.55
C ALA A 64 -15.13 -11.09 -1.04
N ALA A 65 -14.22 -10.68 -1.92
CA ALA A 65 -12.89 -10.24 -1.53
C ALA A 65 -12.96 -8.80 -0.98
N PHE A 66 -12.16 -8.50 0.04
CA PHE A 66 -12.04 -7.12 0.51
C PHE A 66 -11.35 -6.24 -0.57
N PRO A 67 -11.83 -5.02 -0.86
CA PRO A 67 -11.44 -4.29 -2.08
C PRO A 67 -9.96 -3.93 -2.18
N THR A 68 -9.27 -3.82 -1.05
CA THR A 68 -7.84 -3.49 -0.99
C THR A 68 -6.89 -4.70 -1.04
N PHE A 69 -7.42 -5.93 -1.00
CA PHE A 69 -6.62 -7.17 -1.11
C PHE A 69 -5.55 -7.15 -2.23
N PRO A 70 -5.83 -6.62 -3.44
CA PRO A 70 -4.84 -6.56 -4.53
C PRO A 70 -3.50 -5.91 -4.18
N ILE A 71 -3.46 -4.99 -3.20
CA ILE A 71 -2.21 -4.31 -2.81
C ILE A 71 -1.14 -5.30 -2.34
N ASN A 72 -1.56 -6.43 -1.76
CA ASN A 72 -0.66 -7.46 -1.24
C ASN A 72 -0.12 -8.41 -2.34
N LEU A 73 -0.74 -8.44 -3.51
CA LEU A 73 -0.36 -9.37 -4.59
C LEU A 73 1.06 -9.08 -5.15
N ALA A 74 1.55 -7.85 -5.01
CA ALA A 74 2.95 -7.53 -5.35
C ALA A 74 3.97 -8.29 -4.48
N PHE A 75 3.59 -8.63 -3.24
CA PHE A 75 4.41 -9.40 -2.31
C PHE A 75 4.14 -10.90 -2.45
N LYS A 76 2.86 -11.30 -2.44
CA LYS A 76 2.43 -12.70 -2.52
C LYS A 76 2.80 -13.36 -3.84
N GLN A 77 2.70 -12.63 -4.96
CA GLN A 77 2.90 -13.13 -6.31
C GLN A 77 2.07 -14.41 -6.56
N THR A 78 2.69 -15.51 -6.97
CA THR A 78 2.02 -16.80 -7.18
C THR A 78 2.24 -17.81 -6.05
N ASP A 79 2.99 -17.45 -5.01
CA ASP A 79 3.35 -18.37 -3.94
C ASP A 79 2.13 -18.80 -3.11
N GLN A 80 2.15 -20.05 -2.67
CA GLN A 80 1.20 -20.64 -1.73
C GLN A 80 1.83 -20.95 -0.37
N ASP A 81 3.13 -20.71 -0.25
CA ASP A 81 3.95 -20.94 0.94
C ASP A 81 4.73 -19.67 1.31
N VAL A 82 5.45 -19.71 2.43
CA VAL A 82 6.42 -18.68 2.81
C VAL A 82 7.59 -18.63 1.83
N PHE A 83 8.26 -17.49 1.77
CA PHE A 83 9.47 -17.30 0.97
C PHE A 83 10.46 -16.38 1.68
N ASP A 84 11.73 -16.43 1.26
CA ASP A 84 12.74 -15.49 1.74
C ASP A 84 12.50 -14.10 1.14
N PHE A 85 12.00 -13.19 1.97
CA PHE A 85 11.69 -11.82 1.59
C PHE A 85 12.94 -11.06 1.13
N ILE A 86 14.07 -11.22 1.82
CA ILE A 86 15.30 -10.47 1.54
C ILE A 86 15.89 -10.96 0.21
N ALA A 87 15.96 -12.27 0.00
CA ALA A 87 16.46 -12.84 -1.25
C ALA A 87 15.59 -12.48 -2.46
N ARG A 88 14.28 -12.35 -2.26
CA ARG A 88 13.33 -11.94 -3.32
C ARG A 88 13.36 -10.44 -3.62
N THR A 89 13.75 -9.62 -2.64
CA THR A 89 13.81 -8.17 -2.81
C THR A 89 14.95 -7.82 -3.75
N VAL A 90 14.62 -7.71 -5.03
CA VAL A 90 15.55 -7.26 -6.08
C VAL A 90 15.20 -5.83 -6.48
N SER A 91 16.18 -4.95 -6.42
CA SER A 91 16.06 -3.62 -7.01
C SER A 91 16.22 -3.73 -8.51
N ALA A 92 15.23 -3.30 -9.28
CA ALA A 92 15.42 -3.17 -10.72
C ALA A 92 16.28 -1.94 -11.02
N ASP A 93 17.11 -2.04 -12.06
CA ASP A 93 17.88 -0.91 -12.57
C ASP A 93 16.95 0.05 -13.34
N VAL A 94 16.45 1.07 -12.64
CA VAL A 94 15.71 2.17 -13.29
C VAL A 94 16.71 3.06 -14.04
N PRO A 95 16.52 3.32 -15.34
CA PRO A 95 17.46 4.09 -16.16
C PRO A 95 17.60 5.53 -15.65
N GLY A 96 18.82 6.06 -15.76
CA GLY A 96 19.14 7.44 -15.42
C GLY A 96 19.24 7.77 -13.92
N VAL A 97 18.84 6.86 -13.02
CA VAL A 97 18.96 7.07 -11.57
C VAL A 97 19.93 6.05 -10.95
N PRO A 98 20.57 6.39 -9.81
CA PRO A 98 21.32 5.40 -9.04
C PRO A 98 20.45 4.18 -8.69
N PRO A 99 21.04 2.97 -8.58
CA PRO A 99 20.34 1.81 -8.05
C PRO A 99 19.65 2.14 -6.73
N PHE A 100 18.34 1.92 -6.68
CA PHE A 100 17.55 2.19 -5.49
C PHE A 100 17.83 1.11 -4.44
N ASP A 101 18.37 1.50 -3.29
CA ASP A 101 18.62 0.58 -2.18
C ASP A 101 17.33 0.44 -1.35
N ALA A 102 16.68 -0.72 -1.47
CA ALA A 102 15.45 -1.01 -0.75
C ALA A 102 15.66 -1.07 0.77
N GLN A 103 16.84 -1.45 1.26
CA GLN A 103 17.14 -1.51 2.70
C GLN A 103 17.27 -0.11 3.32
N ARG A 104 17.59 0.89 2.50
CA ARG A 104 17.65 2.31 2.88
C ARG A 104 16.48 3.09 2.32
N SER A 105 15.32 2.45 2.23
CA SER A 105 14.11 3.05 1.74
C SER A 105 12.95 2.89 2.72
N VAL A 106 12.02 3.83 2.66
CA VAL A 106 10.73 3.71 3.34
C VAL A 106 9.61 3.81 2.31
N ASP A 107 8.55 3.05 2.57
CA ASP A 107 7.29 3.23 1.87
C ASP A 107 6.70 4.57 2.30
N GLY A 108 6.55 5.50 1.36
CA GLY A 108 6.07 6.85 1.62
C GLY A 108 4.56 6.93 1.51
N GLU A 109 4.00 6.55 0.37
CA GLU A 109 2.57 6.61 0.09
C GLU A 109 2.12 5.39 -0.71
N ARG A 110 0.91 4.91 -0.43
CA ARG A 110 0.24 3.86 -1.21
C ARG A 110 -1.17 4.32 -1.56
N GLY A 111 -1.62 3.95 -2.75
CA GLY A 111 -2.97 4.20 -3.22
C GLY A 111 -3.50 3.07 -4.08
N ILE A 112 -4.82 2.91 -4.05
CA ILE A 112 -5.57 1.98 -4.89
C ILE A 112 -6.81 2.67 -5.44
N LYS A 113 -7.10 2.42 -6.71
CA LYS A 113 -8.38 2.72 -7.36
C LYS A 113 -9.01 1.41 -7.81
N ILE A 114 -10.21 1.14 -7.30
CA ILE A 114 -10.97 -0.06 -7.60
C ILE A 114 -11.81 0.22 -8.84
N LEU A 115 -11.50 -0.44 -9.93
CA LEU A 115 -12.26 -0.31 -11.18
C LEU A 115 -13.36 -1.35 -11.27
N ARG A 116 -13.11 -2.54 -10.70
CA ARG A 116 -14.01 -3.69 -10.73
C ARG A 116 -13.88 -4.48 -9.42
N PRO A 117 -14.96 -5.11 -8.92
CA PRO A 117 -14.85 -6.07 -7.83
C PRO A 117 -13.85 -7.17 -8.18
N LEU A 118 -13.03 -7.54 -7.21
CA LEU A 118 -12.07 -8.61 -7.40
C LEU A 118 -12.77 -9.98 -7.26
N PRO A 119 -12.53 -10.94 -8.16
CA PRO A 119 -13.00 -12.32 -8.01
C PRO A 119 -12.49 -12.92 -6.70
N VAL A 120 -13.28 -13.80 -6.07
CA VAL A 120 -12.91 -14.45 -4.79
C VAL A 120 -11.82 -15.53 -4.92
N SER A 121 -11.42 -15.87 -6.15
CA SER A 121 -10.24 -16.65 -6.48
C SER A 121 -9.71 -16.22 -7.85
N SER A 122 -8.43 -16.46 -8.10
CA SER A 122 -7.83 -16.25 -9.43
C SER A 122 -7.99 -17.45 -10.36
N GLU A 123 -8.87 -18.42 -10.02
CA GLU A 123 -9.09 -19.61 -10.83
C GLU A 123 -9.63 -19.21 -12.21
N GLY A 124 -8.98 -19.70 -13.27
CA GLY A 124 -9.32 -19.36 -14.66
C GLY A 124 -8.74 -18.02 -15.16
N LEU A 125 -8.18 -17.18 -14.30
CA LEU A 125 -7.57 -15.90 -14.68
C LEU A 125 -6.07 -16.05 -15.00
N ASP A 126 -5.49 -15.09 -15.73
CA ASP A 126 -4.03 -14.91 -15.82
C ASP A 126 -3.66 -13.51 -15.34
N LEU A 127 -3.41 -13.36 -14.04
CA LEU A 127 -3.22 -12.06 -13.43
C LEU A 127 -1.76 -11.60 -13.45
N GLU A 128 -1.56 -10.35 -13.85
CA GLU A 128 -0.29 -9.64 -13.76
C GLU A 128 -0.46 -8.28 -13.09
N ILE A 129 0.50 -7.90 -12.25
CA ILE A 129 0.74 -6.50 -11.91
C ILE A 129 1.77 -5.95 -12.89
N ARG A 130 1.41 -4.88 -13.59
CA ARG A 130 2.30 -4.16 -14.52
C ARG A 130 2.60 -2.79 -13.95
N ASN A 131 3.85 -2.57 -13.54
CA ASN A 131 4.29 -1.31 -12.92
C ASN A 131 5.12 -0.46 -13.87
N GLN A 132 4.97 0.85 -13.77
CA GLN A 132 5.72 1.84 -14.51
C GLN A 132 6.17 2.98 -13.57
N VAL A 133 7.39 3.46 -13.74
CA VAL A 133 7.87 4.67 -13.08
C VAL A 133 7.20 5.87 -13.73
N VAL A 134 6.47 6.66 -12.94
CA VAL A 134 5.84 7.91 -13.40
C VAL A 134 6.68 9.13 -13.09
N GLY A 135 7.58 9.02 -12.10
CA GLY A 135 8.49 10.09 -11.73
C GLY A 135 9.63 9.63 -10.85
N ALA A 136 10.78 10.25 -11.04
CA ALA A 136 11.92 10.16 -10.14
C ALA A 136 12.34 11.57 -9.76
N TYR A 137 12.53 11.82 -8.46
CA TYR A 137 12.80 13.16 -7.96
C TYR A 137 13.94 13.19 -6.95
N ASP A 138 14.67 14.29 -6.94
CA ASP A 138 15.75 14.55 -6.00
C ASP A 138 15.33 15.60 -4.97
N LYS A 139 15.26 15.19 -3.71
CA LYS A 139 14.97 16.07 -2.56
C LYS A 139 16.25 16.42 -1.80
N GLY A 140 17.40 16.41 -2.47
CA GLY A 140 18.70 16.70 -1.88
C GLY A 140 19.23 15.47 -1.15
N GLY A 141 18.87 15.28 0.12
CA GLY A 141 19.33 14.12 0.88
C GLY A 141 18.67 12.79 0.47
N ALA A 142 17.65 12.81 -0.38
CA ALA A 142 16.83 11.64 -0.68
C ALA A 142 16.34 11.60 -2.11
N MET A 143 16.12 10.39 -2.62
CA MET A 143 15.50 10.14 -3.91
C MET A 143 14.08 9.66 -3.71
N ILE A 144 13.14 10.19 -4.48
CA ILE A 144 11.76 9.72 -4.53
C ILE A 144 11.55 8.97 -5.84
N LEU A 145 10.98 7.77 -5.77
CA LEU A 145 10.45 7.06 -6.93
C LEU A 145 8.94 6.97 -6.80
N GLU A 146 8.23 7.52 -7.78
CA GLU A 146 6.79 7.37 -7.92
C GLU A 146 6.51 6.33 -9.01
N THR A 147 5.68 5.34 -8.68
CA THR A 147 5.28 4.27 -9.57
C THR A 147 3.77 4.16 -9.62
N GLU A 148 3.23 3.90 -10.80
CA GLU A 148 1.85 3.45 -10.96
C GLU A 148 1.85 2.01 -11.47
N GLY A 149 0.75 1.29 -11.21
CA GLY A 149 0.58 -0.05 -11.71
C GLY A 149 -0.87 -0.44 -11.93
N GLU A 150 -1.07 -1.53 -12.64
CA GLU A 150 -2.39 -2.09 -12.93
C GLU A 150 -2.38 -3.59 -12.66
N LEU A 151 -3.40 -4.09 -11.96
CA LEU A 151 -3.69 -5.54 -11.90
C LEU A 151 -4.59 -5.88 -13.08
N VAL A 152 -4.06 -6.67 -14.02
CA VAL A 152 -4.73 -7.02 -15.28
C VAL A 152 -4.89 -8.53 -15.39
N ASP A 153 -6.05 -8.98 -15.87
CA ASP A 153 -6.18 -10.32 -16.44
C ASP A 153 -5.72 -10.28 -17.89
N VAL A 154 -4.58 -10.89 -18.17
CA VAL A 154 -3.91 -10.86 -19.48
C VAL A 154 -4.73 -11.58 -20.54
N LYS A 155 -5.56 -12.56 -20.16
CA LYS A 155 -6.43 -13.28 -21.10
C LYS A 155 -7.49 -12.37 -21.72
N THR A 156 -8.09 -11.50 -20.91
CA THR A 156 -9.23 -10.66 -21.32
C THR A 156 -8.85 -9.19 -21.52
N GLY A 157 -7.69 -8.76 -21.03
CA GLY A 157 -7.28 -7.35 -20.98
C GLY A 157 -8.01 -6.53 -19.92
N LEU A 158 -8.82 -7.14 -19.06
CA LEU A 158 -9.56 -6.44 -18.01
C LEU A 158 -8.64 -5.99 -16.88
N VAL A 159 -8.72 -4.71 -16.53
CA VAL A 159 -8.01 -4.13 -15.38
C VAL A 159 -8.93 -4.10 -14.15
N TYR A 160 -8.51 -4.72 -13.05
CA TYR A 160 -9.29 -4.75 -11.82
C TYR A 160 -9.04 -3.51 -10.95
N VAL A 161 -7.76 -3.17 -10.78
CA VAL A 161 -7.36 -2.03 -9.94
C VAL A 161 -6.20 -1.27 -10.57
N LYS A 162 -6.12 0.01 -10.25
CA LYS A 162 -4.90 0.82 -10.43
C LYS A 162 -4.24 1.04 -9.08
N LEU A 163 -2.93 0.95 -9.03
CA LEU A 163 -2.11 1.08 -7.84
C LEU A 163 -1.19 2.28 -8.00
N THR A 164 -0.93 2.99 -6.91
CA THR A 164 0.11 4.03 -6.84
C THR A 164 0.99 3.79 -5.64
N SER A 165 2.27 4.12 -5.79
CA SER A 165 3.30 3.93 -4.79
C SER A 165 4.30 5.08 -4.86
N THR A 166 4.70 5.58 -3.70
CA THR A 166 5.83 6.51 -3.56
C THR A 166 6.84 5.89 -2.62
N ALA A 167 8.06 5.64 -3.10
CA ALA A 167 9.18 5.15 -2.30
C ALA A 167 10.17 6.29 -2.02
N PHE A 168 10.67 6.37 -0.78
CA PHE A 168 11.62 7.40 -0.35
C PHE A 168 12.96 6.76 0.02
N GLY A 169 13.96 6.93 -0.83
CA GLY A 169 15.33 6.44 -0.64
C GLY A 169 16.16 7.41 0.21
N ILE A 170 16.41 7.05 1.46
CA ILE A 170 17.11 7.88 2.46
C ILE A 170 18.61 7.90 2.16
N GLY A 171 19.17 9.08 1.94
CA GLY A 171 20.58 9.26 1.58
C GLY A 171 20.89 8.93 0.12
N GLN A 172 19.86 8.72 -0.70
CA GLN A 172 20.00 8.27 -2.09
C GLN A 172 19.86 9.42 -3.12
N GLY A 173 19.70 10.67 -2.65
CA GLY A 173 19.59 11.87 -3.50
C GLY A 173 20.93 12.62 -3.70
N GLY A 174 20.83 13.87 -4.14
CA GLY A 174 21.92 14.85 -4.12
C GLY A 174 22.68 14.92 -5.44
N TYR A 175 21.98 14.64 -6.52
CA TYR A 175 22.48 14.57 -7.89
C TYR A 175 21.95 15.71 -8.76
N GLY A 176 21.19 16.65 -8.18
CA GLY A 176 20.66 17.81 -8.89
C GLY A 176 19.44 17.52 -9.76
N GLY A 177 18.73 16.43 -9.46
CA GLY A 177 17.51 16.05 -10.17
C GLY A 177 16.33 17.00 -9.93
N PRO A 178 15.21 16.82 -10.66
CA PRO A 178 14.01 17.61 -10.45
C PRO A 178 13.47 17.39 -9.04
N ARG A 179 13.04 18.46 -8.37
CA ARG A 179 12.43 18.32 -7.03
C ARG A 179 11.06 17.64 -7.05
N GLY A 180 10.44 17.48 -8.23
CA GLY A 180 9.09 16.95 -8.37
C GLY A 180 7.99 17.94 -7.94
N PRO A 181 6.73 17.60 -8.24
CA PRO A 181 5.61 18.47 -7.93
C PRO A 181 5.44 18.63 -6.42
N SER A 182 5.02 19.82 -6.00
CA SER A 182 4.50 20.02 -4.65
C SER A 182 3.07 19.50 -4.60
N LYS A 183 2.85 18.32 -4.03
CA LYS A 183 1.50 17.83 -3.75
C LYS A 183 1.01 18.51 -2.47
N PRO A 184 -0.06 19.34 -2.51
CA PRO A 184 -0.60 19.93 -1.30
C PRO A 184 -1.06 18.81 -0.35
N ASN A 185 -0.70 18.92 0.92
CA ASN A 185 -1.24 18.02 1.93
C ASN A 185 -2.76 18.22 2.00
N ALA A 186 -3.51 17.12 2.12
CA ALA A 186 -4.94 17.22 2.38
C ALA A 186 -5.12 17.93 3.74
N GLN A 187 -5.84 19.04 3.73
CA GLN A 187 -6.09 19.79 4.95
C GLN A 187 -7.22 19.10 5.72
N ILE A 188 -6.89 18.49 6.85
CA ILE A 188 -7.88 17.95 7.77
C ILE A 188 -8.82 19.09 8.19
N PRO A 189 -10.15 18.92 8.08
CA PRO A 189 -11.10 19.96 8.46
C PRO A 189 -10.94 20.39 9.92
N ASN A 190 -11.06 21.69 10.20
CA ASN A 190 -11.06 22.23 11.56
C ASN A 190 -12.42 22.03 12.24
N ARG A 191 -12.85 20.77 12.36
CA ARG A 191 -14.07 20.30 13.02
C ARG A 191 -13.87 18.85 13.51
N SER A 192 -14.71 18.39 14.42
CA SER A 192 -14.72 16.98 14.84
C SER A 192 -14.90 16.05 13.63
N PRO A 193 -14.28 14.85 13.67
CA PRO A 193 -14.52 13.82 12.65
C PRO A 193 -15.99 13.41 12.64
N ASP A 194 -16.49 13.05 11.47
CA ASP A 194 -17.87 12.55 11.30
C ASP A 194 -18.02 11.16 11.90
N THR A 195 -16.96 10.35 11.81
CA THR A 195 -16.88 9.05 12.46
C THR A 195 -15.45 8.70 12.85
N ILE A 196 -15.34 7.78 13.79
CA ILE A 196 -14.08 7.26 14.32
C ILE A 196 -14.17 5.74 14.35
N HIS A 197 -13.15 5.07 13.82
CA HIS A 197 -12.97 3.64 13.98
C HIS A 197 -11.78 3.36 14.89
N ASN A 198 -12.00 2.62 15.97
CA ASN A 198 -10.94 2.19 16.88
C ASN A 198 -10.58 0.72 16.62
N PHE A 199 -9.29 0.44 16.49
CA PHE A 199 -8.78 -0.92 16.34
C PHE A 199 -7.64 -1.18 17.32
N LYS A 200 -7.85 -2.11 18.25
CA LYS A 200 -6.80 -2.54 19.17
C LYS A 200 -5.99 -3.66 18.53
N THR A 201 -4.75 -3.37 18.16
CA THR A 201 -3.83 -4.42 17.71
C THR A 201 -3.40 -5.29 18.90
N THR A 202 -2.97 -6.51 18.59
CA THR A 202 -2.40 -7.49 19.53
C THR A 202 -0.93 -7.74 19.18
N PRO A 203 -0.15 -8.38 20.06
CA PRO A 203 1.20 -8.83 19.73
C PRO A 203 1.28 -9.69 18.45
N GLU A 204 0.21 -10.42 18.13
CA GLU A 204 0.14 -11.34 16.98
C GLU A 204 -0.36 -10.67 15.69
N THR A 205 -0.82 -9.41 15.73
CA THR A 205 -1.44 -8.75 14.56
C THR A 205 -0.49 -8.71 13.36
N ALA A 206 0.78 -8.36 13.58
CA ALA A 206 1.80 -8.35 12.52
C ALA A 206 2.14 -9.77 12.02
N LEU A 207 2.09 -10.77 12.93
CA LEU A 207 2.36 -12.18 12.65
C LEU A 207 1.25 -12.84 11.83
N LEU A 208 0.01 -12.39 12.00
CA LEU A 208 -1.10 -12.81 11.17
C LEU A 208 -1.06 -12.12 9.79
N TYR A 209 -0.86 -10.79 9.77
CA TYR A 209 -0.86 -10.03 8.53
C TYR A 209 0.28 -10.41 7.57
N ARG A 210 1.46 -10.76 8.07
CA ARG A 210 2.57 -11.24 7.22
C ARG A 210 2.21 -12.46 6.37
N LEU A 211 1.28 -13.30 6.82
CA LEU A 211 0.80 -14.46 6.05
C LEU A 211 0.04 -14.05 4.77
N CYS A 212 -0.29 -12.76 4.62
CA CYS A 212 -0.86 -12.18 3.41
C CYS A 212 0.22 -11.79 2.37
N GLY A 213 1.49 -12.17 2.56
CA GLY A 213 2.55 -12.10 1.56
C GLY A 213 3.78 -11.28 1.94
N ASP A 214 3.71 -10.41 2.95
CA ASP A 214 4.86 -9.60 3.39
C ASP A 214 5.61 -10.29 4.53
N TYR A 215 6.58 -11.12 4.16
CA TYR A 215 7.39 -11.91 5.10
C TYR A 215 8.64 -11.20 5.62
N ASN A 216 8.76 -9.87 5.45
CA ASN A 216 9.92 -9.12 5.95
C ASN A 216 10.15 -9.37 7.46
N PRO A 217 11.35 -9.80 7.88
CA PRO A 217 11.64 -10.11 9.28
C PRO A 217 11.42 -8.92 10.24
N MET A 218 11.43 -7.68 9.73
CA MET A 218 11.09 -6.46 10.48
C MET A 218 9.72 -6.51 11.19
N HIS A 219 8.83 -7.41 10.76
CA HIS A 219 7.47 -7.55 11.28
C HIS A 219 7.27 -8.79 12.17
N ALA A 220 8.34 -9.52 12.51
CA ALA A 220 8.25 -10.73 13.30
C ALA A 220 9.43 -10.96 14.25
N ASP A 221 10.63 -10.52 13.88
CA ASP A 221 11.85 -10.66 14.69
C ASP A 221 12.15 -9.33 15.40
N ASP A 222 11.99 -9.33 16.72
CA ASP A 222 12.25 -8.15 17.55
C ASP A 222 13.71 -7.70 17.52
N GLU A 223 14.66 -8.64 17.47
CA GLU A 223 16.07 -8.29 17.36
C GLU A 223 16.38 -7.66 16.01
N PHE A 224 15.74 -8.14 14.94
CA PHE A 224 15.85 -7.53 13.62
C PHE A 224 15.31 -6.09 13.63
N GLY A 225 14.12 -5.88 14.22
CA GLY A 225 13.54 -4.54 14.37
C GLY A 225 14.43 -3.60 15.18
N GLN A 226 15.02 -4.08 16.27
CA GLN A 226 15.95 -3.32 17.10
C GLN A 226 17.24 -2.94 16.35
N ARG A 227 17.84 -3.88 15.61
CA ARG A 227 19.00 -3.59 14.74
C ARG A 227 18.67 -2.55 13.67
N ALA A 228 17.42 -2.49 13.20
CA ALA A 228 16.93 -1.47 12.27
C ALA A 228 16.60 -0.12 12.94
N GLY A 229 16.75 0.01 14.26
CA GLY A 229 16.54 1.25 15.00
C GLY A 229 15.14 1.44 15.59
N PHE A 230 14.31 0.40 15.60
CA PHE A 230 12.99 0.41 16.25
C PHE A 230 13.07 -0.15 17.69
N LYS A 231 11.96 -0.08 18.43
CA LYS A 231 11.89 -0.67 19.79
C LYS A 231 11.80 -2.22 19.78
N GLY A 232 11.47 -2.79 18.64
CA GLY A 232 11.17 -4.21 18.40
C GLY A 232 10.59 -4.38 17.00
N SER A 233 9.89 -5.48 16.76
CA SER A 233 9.13 -5.68 15.53
C SER A 233 8.01 -4.65 15.42
N ILE A 234 7.72 -4.23 14.19
CA ILE A 234 6.69 -3.22 13.88
C ILE A 234 5.59 -3.85 13.04
N LEU A 235 4.36 -3.34 13.15
CA LEU A 235 3.29 -3.67 12.22
C LEU A 235 3.65 -3.16 10.81
N GLN A 236 3.31 -3.94 9.78
CA GLN A 236 3.44 -3.53 8.39
C GLN A 236 2.70 -2.20 8.19
N GLY A 237 3.31 -1.24 7.49
CA GLY A 237 2.62 -0.01 7.11
C GLY A 237 1.33 -0.32 6.35
N LEU A 238 1.39 -1.25 5.39
CA LEU A 238 0.21 -1.75 4.68
C LEU A 238 -0.80 -2.48 5.59
N GLY A 239 -0.36 -3.08 6.69
CA GLY A 239 -1.26 -3.63 7.71
C GLY A 239 -2.09 -2.52 8.36
N THR A 240 -1.44 -1.46 8.84
CA THR A 240 -2.13 -0.26 9.37
C THR A 240 -3.06 0.37 8.33
N TRP A 241 -2.60 0.46 7.08
CA TRP A 241 -3.36 1.01 5.96
C TRP A 241 -4.61 0.20 5.64
N ASN A 242 -4.51 -1.13 5.62
CA ASN A 242 -5.66 -1.98 5.37
C ASN A 242 -6.62 -2.06 6.56
N ILE A 243 -6.13 -1.99 7.80
CA ILE A 243 -6.99 -1.85 9.00
C ILE A 243 -7.81 -0.55 8.91
N ALA A 244 -7.17 0.56 8.53
CA ALA A 244 -7.87 1.83 8.35
C ALA A 244 -8.88 1.78 7.18
N ALA A 245 -8.56 1.09 6.08
CA ALA A 245 -9.49 0.86 4.97
C ALA A 245 -10.71 0.02 5.40
N HIS A 246 -10.49 -1.03 6.18
CA HIS A 246 -11.55 -1.85 6.78
C HIS A 246 -12.46 -1.00 7.66
N GLY A 247 -11.90 -0.25 8.62
CA GLY A 247 -12.65 0.66 9.46
C GLY A 247 -13.48 1.66 8.65
N LEU A 248 -12.90 2.26 7.62
CA LEU A 248 -13.61 3.22 6.75
C LEU A 248 -14.79 2.58 6.04
N LEU A 249 -14.59 1.40 5.45
CA LEU A 249 -15.67 0.67 4.77
C LEU A 249 -16.73 0.19 5.76
N LYS A 250 -16.35 -0.17 7.00
CA LYS A 250 -17.28 -0.58 8.03
C LYS A 250 -18.17 0.58 8.47
N GLU A 251 -17.56 1.70 8.89
CA GLU A 251 -18.28 2.84 9.46
C GLU A 251 -19.11 3.62 8.43
N LEU A 252 -18.55 3.89 7.24
CA LEU A 252 -19.20 4.73 6.22
C LEU A 252 -19.80 3.90 5.08
N GLY A 253 -19.21 2.73 4.83
CA GLY A 253 -19.55 1.84 3.72
C GLY A 253 -20.53 0.72 4.05
N SER A 254 -20.98 0.60 5.30
CA SER A 254 -21.85 -0.51 5.73
C SER A 254 -21.24 -1.89 5.42
N SER A 255 -19.91 -1.97 5.42
CA SER A 255 -19.12 -3.15 5.02
C SER A 255 -19.40 -3.67 3.61
N ASP A 256 -20.01 -2.90 2.71
CA ASP A 256 -20.27 -3.31 1.33
C ASP A 256 -19.01 -3.10 0.46
N PRO A 257 -18.37 -4.17 -0.05
CA PRO A 257 -17.13 -4.06 -0.82
C PRO A 257 -17.29 -3.31 -2.14
N THR A 258 -18.52 -3.19 -2.67
CA THR A 258 -18.76 -2.48 -3.93
C THR A 258 -18.70 -0.96 -3.78
N ARG A 259 -18.63 -0.45 -2.54
CA ARG A 259 -18.66 0.98 -2.28
C ARG A 259 -17.29 1.64 -2.29
N LEU A 260 -16.20 0.94 -1.96
CA LEU A 260 -14.87 1.55 -1.96
C LEU A 260 -14.33 1.69 -3.38
N MET A 261 -14.20 2.92 -3.86
CA MET A 261 -13.80 3.23 -5.24
C MET A 261 -12.32 3.65 -5.34
N ALA A 262 -11.83 4.36 -4.33
CA ALA A 262 -10.43 4.73 -4.22
C ALA A 262 -10.03 4.89 -2.75
N TYR A 263 -8.77 4.61 -2.44
CA TYR A 263 -8.23 4.73 -1.09
C TYR A 263 -6.71 4.98 -1.17
N SER A 264 -6.20 5.97 -0.45
CA SER A 264 -4.77 6.26 -0.38
C SER A 264 -4.40 6.89 0.95
N ALA A 265 -3.13 6.74 1.35
CA ALA A 265 -2.57 7.46 2.49
C ALA A 265 -1.04 7.53 2.42
N ARG A 266 -0.48 8.44 3.20
CA ARG A 266 0.95 8.54 3.50
C ARG A 266 1.28 7.89 4.83
N PHE A 267 2.30 7.03 4.84
CA PHE A 267 2.90 6.50 6.06
C PHE A 267 3.74 7.58 6.74
N LYS A 268 3.46 7.85 8.00
CA LYS A 268 4.11 8.93 8.76
C LYS A 268 4.89 8.44 9.97
N SER A 269 4.39 7.42 10.65
CA SER A 269 5.05 6.82 11.80
C SER A 269 4.80 5.32 11.86
N VAL A 270 5.71 4.58 12.49
CA VAL A 270 5.54 3.14 12.76
C VAL A 270 4.47 2.89 13.81
N VAL A 271 3.80 1.75 13.68
CA VAL A 271 2.86 1.18 14.66
C VAL A 271 3.51 -0.05 15.26
N TYR A 272 3.44 -0.19 16.58
CA TYR A 272 3.92 -1.40 17.27
C TYR A 272 2.74 -2.36 17.50
N PRO A 273 2.93 -3.68 17.35
CA PRO A 273 1.93 -4.66 17.78
C PRO A 273 1.55 -4.43 19.26
N GLY A 274 0.25 -4.34 19.53
CA GLY A 274 -0.30 -3.93 20.83
C GLY A 274 -0.75 -2.47 20.92
N ASP A 275 -0.37 -1.60 19.97
CA ASP A 275 -0.89 -0.23 19.88
C ASP A 275 -2.41 -0.23 19.61
N GLU A 276 -3.11 0.80 20.11
CA GLU A 276 -4.50 1.07 19.75
C GLU A 276 -4.55 2.17 18.69
N LEU A 277 -5.16 1.86 17.56
CA LEU A 277 -5.30 2.75 16.41
C LEU A 277 -6.66 3.43 16.44
N GLU A 278 -6.66 4.75 16.20
CA GLU A 278 -7.88 5.54 16.01
C GLU A 278 -7.84 6.13 14.60
N THR A 279 -8.73 5.67 13.73
CA THR A 279 -8.90 6.22 12.38
C THR A 279 -10.05 7.21 12.42
N ARG A 280 -9.74 8.49 12.18
CA ARG A 280 -10.69 9.60 12.17
C ARG A 280 -11.04 9.94 10.75
N MET A 281 -12.32 10.12 10.45
CA MET A 281 -12.80 10.26 9.08
C MET A 281 -13.72 11.47 8.97
N TRP A 282 -13.56 12.22 7.88
CA TRP A 282 -14.35 13.39 7.54
C TRP A 282 -14.88 13.23 6.12
N VAL A 283 -16.20 13.27 5.95
CA VAL A 283 -16.83 13.46 4.64
C VAL A 283 -16.70 14.93 4.27
N VAL A 284 -15.95 15.23 3.21
CA VAL A 284 -15.61 16.61 2.81
C VAL A 284 -16.33 17.07 1.55
N GLY A 285 -17.02 16.16 0.87
CA GLY A 285 -17.84 16.47 -0.28
C GLY A 285 -18.57 15.23 -0.78
N THR A 286 -19.59 15.46 -1.59
CA THR A 286 -20.28 14.41 -2.34
C THR A 286 -20.41 14.88 -3.78
N ASP A 287 -19.95 14.06 -4.71
CA ASP A 287 -20.08 14.31 -6.14
C ASP A 287 -20.50 13.04 -6.87
N ASN A 288 -21.49 13.18 -7.76
CA ASN A 288 -22.03 12.09 -8.57
C ASN A 288 -22.37 10.81 -7.77
N GLY A 289 -22.92 10.97 -6.56
CA GLY A 289 -23.26 9.83 -5.69
C GLY A 289 -22.04 9.09 -5.12
N CYS A 290 -20.89 9.75 -5.03
CA CYS A 290 -19.73 9.33 -4.25
C CYS A 290 -19.39 10.37 -3.20
N ASP A 291 -19.10 9.93 -1.99
CA ASP A 291 -18.54 10.74 -0.92
C ASP A 291 -17.01 10.77 -1.06
N ASP A 292 -16.43 11.96 -1.01
CA ASP A 292 -15.00 12.18 -0.86
C ASP A 292 -14.68 12.31 0.63
N ILE A 293 -13.76 11.48 1.11
CA ILE A 293 -13.45 11.32 2.53
C ILE A 293 -11.98 11.66 2.74
N LEU A 294 -11.70 12.50 3.73
CA LEU A 294 -10.37 12.64 4.30
C LEU A 294 -10.28 11.81 5.58
N PHE A 295 -9.11 11.25 5.86
CA PHE A 295 -8.87 10.55 7.12
C PHE A 295 -7.42 10.68 7.60
N GLU A 296 -7.24 10.41 8.88
CA GLU A 296 -5.95 10.17 9.51
C GLU A 296 -6.07 8.98 10.46
N THR A 297 -4.96 8.28 10.69
CA THR A 297 -4.89 7.23 11.71
C THR A 297 -3.82 7.60 12.72
N ILE A 298 -4.19 7.65 13.99
CA ILE A 298 -3.29 7.93 15.10
C ILE A 298 -3.13 6.72 16.01
N VAL A 299 -2.01 6.64 16.71
CA VAL A 299 -1.80 5.74 17.84
C VAL A 299 -2.32 6.44 19.09
N LYS A 300 -3.38 5.93 19.73
CA LYS A 300 -4.03 6.61 20.87
C LYS A 300 -3.13 6.75 22.08
N GLY A 301 -2.22 5.79 22.29
CA GLY A 301 -1.36 5.76 23.48
C GLY A 301 -0.41 6.96 23.58
N ASP A 302 0.00 7.54 22.45
CA ASP A 302 0.98 8.63 22.42
C ASP A 302 0.69 9.74 21.40
N GLY A 303 -0.42 9.63 20.66
CA GLY A 303 -0.87 10.65 19.70
C GLY A 303 -0.06 10.70 18.39
N ARG A 304 0.89 9.78 18.16
CA ARG A 304 1.63 9.74 16.89
C ARG A 304 0.68 9.49 15.74
N VAL A 305 0.82 10.27 14.67
CA VAL A 305 0.10 10.04 13.42
C VAL A 305 0.80 8.93 12.64
N ALA A 306 0.14 7.78 12.48
CA ALA A 306 0.62 6.64 11.71
C ALA A 306 0.33 6.82 10.21
N LEU A 307 -0.91 7.19 9.86
CA LEU A 307 -1.34 7.50 8.51
C LEU A 307 -1.79 8.95 8.42
N SER A 308 -1.28 9.67 7.42
CA SER A 308 -1.62 11.06 7.13
C SER A 308 -2.01 11.23 5.67
N ASN A 309 -2.58 12.38 5.30
CA ASN A 309 -3.05 12.64 3.94
C ASN A 309 -3.97 11.52 3.42
N GLY A 310 -4.75 10.90 4.31
CA GLY A 310 -5.65 9.83 3.96
C GLY A 310 -6.78 10.38 3.10
N GLN A 311 -7.02 9.74 1.95
CA GLN A 311 -8.12 10.08 1.05
C GLN A 311 -8.85 8.80 0.64
N ALA A 312 -10.17 8.86 0.60
CA ALA A 312 -10.98 7.79 0.07
C ALA A 312 -12.14 8.34 -0.76
N LYS A 313 -12.59 7.54 -1.72
CA LYS A 313 -13.81 7.79 -2.46
C LYS A 313 -14.76 6.62 -2.28
N LEU A 314 -15.95 6.90 -1.76
CA LEU A 314 -16.91 5.89 -1.37
C LEU A 314 -18.24 6.12 -2.09
N LYS A 315 -18.73 5.13 -2.82
CA LYS A 315 -20.03 5.19 -3.48
C LYS A 315 -21.16 5.22 -2.44
N GLN A 316 -22.16 6.06 -2.64
CA GLN A 316 -23.37 6.09 -1.81
C GLN A 316 -24.25 4.86 -2.05
N SER A 317 -24.96 4.43 -1.01
CA SER A 317 -25.88 3.29 -1.12
C SER A 317 -26.95 3.55 -2.18
N GLY A 318 -27.18 2.57 -3.07
CA GLY A 318 -28.19 2.65 -4.13
C GLY A 318 -27.83 3.52 -5.35
N SER A 319 -26.66 4.18 -5.36
CA SER A 319 -26.22 4.95 -6.54
C SER A 319 -25.92 4.03 -7.73
N LYS A 320 -26.36 4.42 -8.94
CA LYS A 320 -25.94 3.81 -10.21
C LYS A 320 -24.93 4.79 -10.83
N LEU A 321 -23.64 4.53 -10.59
CA LEU A 321 -22.54 5.13 -11.34
C LEU A 321 -22.35 4.37 -12.65
#